data_AF-A0A7V3PNC8-F1
#
_entry.id   AF-A0A7V3PNC8-F1
#
_cell.length_a   1.000
_cell.length_b   1.000
_cell.length_c   1.000
_cell.angle_alpha   90.00
_cell.angle_beta   90.00
_cell.angle_gamma   90.00
#
_symmetry.space_group_name_H-M   'P 1'
#
loop_
_entity.id
_entity.type
_entity.pdbx_description
1 polymer ?
#
loop_
_entity_poly.entity_id
_entity_poly.type
_entity_poly.pdbx_seq_one_letter_code
_entity_poly.pdbx_strand_id
1 'polypeptide(L)'
;MRRRELVSALTWVVFGAVCGPLLAAAGDNMVQNGGFEEGEGRGLVGWAAGCTGGSVADREPAMAFSGKACGHIKKVKDGVSHVAALVFPRIDVQPGGTYTLSGWGRSRVPAGQALLFLYQYSGKGEYLGHGAYCPVPKYANAWVPLHKTEKLRDDCAFVQVRFEIYG
;
A
#
# COMPACT_ATOMS: atom_id res chain seq x y z
N MET A 1 7.90 -33.14 25.35
CA MET A 1 6.96 -32.14 24.80
C MET A 1 7.09 -30.82 25.55
N ARG A 2 7.70 -29.80 24.95
CA ARG A 2 7.56 -28.40 25.39
C ARG A 2 7.43 -27.53 24.14
N ARG A 3 6.19 -27.12 23.85
CA ARG A 3 5.88 -25.99 22.97
C ARG A 3 5.70 -24.77 23.87
N ARG A 4 6.38 -23.67 23.54
CA ARG A 4 5.95 -22.27 23.69
C ARG A 4 7.15 -21.37 23.43
N GLU A 5 7.31 -20.93 22.19
CA GLU A 5 7.96 -19.65 21.89
C GLU A 5 7.07 -18.91 20.91
N LEU A 6 6.35 -17.92 21.43
CA LEU A 6 5.57 -16.96 20.65
C LEU A 6 6.45 -15.71 20.56
N VAL A 7 7.47 -15.75 19.72
CA VAL A 7 8.23 -14.55 19.34
C VAL A 7 7.31 -13.76 18.40
N SER A 8 6.55 -12.83 18.97
CA SER A 8 5.81 -11.82 18.20
C SER A 8 6.83 -10.91 17.54
N ALA A 9 7.21 -11.22 16.30
CA ALA A 9 7.99 -10.31 15.48
C ALA A 9 7.09 -9.14 15.06
N LEU A 10 7.06 -8.11 15.91
CA LEU A 10 6.41 -6.84 15.61
C LEU A 10 6.98 -6.27 14.31
N THR A 11 6.11 -6.13 13.32
CA THR A 11 6.48 -5.79 11.95
C THR A 11 5.67 -4.59 11.53
N TRP A 12 6.34 -3.49 11.15
CA TRP A 12 5.67 -2.25 10.77
C TRP A 12 6.22 -1.74 9.43
N VAL A 13 5.34 -1.16 8.61
CA VAL A 13 5.67 -0.49 7.35
C VAL A 13 4.98 0.85 7.32
N VAL A 14 5.68 1.85 6.79
CA VAL A 14 5.21 3.22 6.66
C VAL A 14 5.20 3.58 5.17
N PHE A 15 4.12 4.20 4.70
CA PHE A 15 3.91 4.62 3.30
C PHE A 15 3.61 6.11 3.20
N GLY A 16 4.21 6.78 2.22
CA GLY A 16 3.96 8.19 1.94
C GLY A 16 4.06 8.44 0.45
N ALA A 17 3.14 9.19 -0.14
CA ALA A 17 3.29 9.69 -1.50
C ALA A 17 3.74 11.15 -1.45
N VAL A 18 4.74 11.52 -2.25
CA VAL A 18 5.17 12.92 -2.39
C VAL A 18 5.28 13.27 -3.86
N CYS A 19 4.71 14.43 -4.16
CA CYS A 19 4.93 15.16 -5.40
C CYS A 19 6.29 15.88 -5.31
N GLY A 20 7.26 15.44 -6.10
CA GLY A 20 8.59 16.07 -6.25
C GLY A 20 9.31 15.53 -7.49
N PRO A 21 10.05 16.36 -8.25
CA PRO A 21 10.15 16.23 -9.69
C PRO A 21 11.15 15.16 -10.10
N LEU A 22 10.65 14.10 -10.73
CA LEU A 22 11.44 13.31 -11.66
C LEU A 22 10.51 12.83 -12.79
N LEU A 23 10.43 13.65 -13.85
CA LEU A 23 9.94 13.24 -15.18
C LEU A 23 8.58 12.52 -15.21
N ALA A 24 7.57 13.09 -14.57
CA ALA A 24 6.19 12.90 -15.00
C ALA A 24 5.72 14.22 -15.59
N ALA A 25 5.39 14.23 -16.88
CA ALA A 25 4.52 15.26 -17.42
C ALA A 25 3.32 15.40 -16.46
N ALA A 26 2.94 16.64 -16.14
CA ALA A 26 1.83 16.95 -15.25
C ALA A 26 0.52 16.33 -15.77
N GLY A 27 0.29 15.06 -15.46
CA GLY A 27 -1.00 14.43 -15.37
C GLY A 27 -1.30 14.31 -13.88
N ASP A 28 -2.46 14.79 -13.46
CA ASP A 28 -2.87 14.82 -12.06
C ASP A 28 -2.70 13.45 -11.40
N ASN A 29 -2.14 13.44 -10.19
CA ASN A 29 -2.12 12.23 -9.38
C ASN A 29 -3.57 11.78 -9.15
N MET A 30 -3.90 10.57 -9.62
CA MET A 30 -5.25 10.03 -9.53
C MET A 30 -5.62 9.55 -8.13
N VAL A 31 -4.64 9.46 -7.22
CA VAL A 31 -4.83 9.05 -5.82
C VAL A 31 -5.03 10.28 -4.95
N GLN A 32 -6.26 10.44 -4.44
CA GLN A 32 -6.57 11.46 -3.44
C GLN A 32 -5.98 11.08 -2.08
N ASN A 33 -5.55 12.08 -1.32
CA ASN A 33 -4.93 11.90 0.00
C ASN A 33 -3.83 10.82 0.02
N GLY A 34 -3.01 10.70 -1.05
CA GLY A 34 -1.95 9.69 -1.12
C GLY A 34 -0.81 9.88 -0.09
N GLY A 35 -0.71 11.09 0.47
CA GLY A 35 0.20 11.41 1.58
C GLY A 35 -0.38 11.12 2.97
N PHE A 36 -1.66 10.75 3.08
CA PHE A 36 -2.37 10.52 4.35
C PHE A 36 -2.45 11.76 5.27
N GLU A 37 -2.37 12.95 4.71
CA GLU A 37 -2.41 14.21 5.45
C GLU A 37 -3.83 14.53 5.96
N GLU A 38 -4.86 14.09 5.25
CA GLU A 38 -6.26 14.25 5.66
C GLU A 38 -6.68 13.15 6.63
N GLY A 39 -7.36 13.54 7.71
CA GLY A 39 -7.87 12.65 8.75
C GLY A 39 -7.49 13.10 10.16
N GLU A 40 -8.24 12.62 11.15
CA GLU A 40 -7.98 12.87 12.57
C GLU A 40 -7.46 11.60 13.26
N GLY A 41 -6.43 11.75 14.09
CA GLY A 41 -5.79 10.62 14.77
C GLY A 41 -5.37 9.51 13.79
N ARG A 42 -5.93 8.32 13.97
CA ARG A 42 -5.69 7.12 13.15
C ARG A 42 -6.67 6.94 11.98
N GLY A 43 -7.58 7.90 11.76
CA GLY A 43 -8.59 7.85 10.70
C GLY A 43 -8.00 7.96 9.29
N LEU A 44 -8.54 7.16 8.38
CA LEU A 44 -8.17 7.13 6.95
C LEU A 44 -9.24 7.84 6.12
N VAL A 45 -8.90 8.94 5.47
CA VAL A 45 -9.80 9.66 4.54
C VAL A 45 -9.49 9.23 3.11
N GLY A 46 -10.47 8.72 2.37
CA GLY A 46 -10.32 8.20 1.00
C GLY A 46 -9.63 6.83 0.90
N TRP A 47 -9.10 6.32 2.01
CA TRP A 47 -8.46 5.01 2.12
C TRP A 47 -9.25 4.11 3.07
N ALA A 48 -9.10 2.80 2.91
CA ALA A 48 -9.69 1.79 3.78
C ALA A 48 -8.62 0.88 4.39
N ALA A 49 -8.88 0.43 5.62
CA ALA A 49 -8.12 -0.60 6.28
C ALA A 49 -8.65 -1.99 5.88
N GLY A 50 -7.80 -2.82 5.29
CA GLY A 50 -8.06 -4.23 5.04
C GLY A 50 -7.20 -5.09 5.95
N CYS A 51 -7.64 -5.34 7.17
CA CYS A 51 -6.90 -6.18 8.12
C CYS A 51 -7.82 -7.16 8.86
N THR A 52 -7.27 -8.33 9.23
CA THR A 52 -7.97 -9.32 10.07
C THR A 52 -7.19 -9.60 11.35
N GLY A 53 -7.87 -10.12 12.37
CA GLY A 53 -7.25 -10.49 13.65
C GLY A 53 -6.59 -9.31 14.36
N GLY A 54 -5.38 -9.52 14.90
CA GLY A 54 -4.57 -8.48 15.54
C GLY A 54 -3.74 -7.62 14.59
N SER A 55 -3.94 -7.73 13.26
CA SER A 55 -3.25 -6.87 12.30
C SER A 55 -3.85 -5.47 12.27
N VAL A 56 -3.03 -4.49 11.89
CA VAL A 56 -3.38 -3.07 11.89
C VAL A 56 -3.10 -2.49 10.51
N ALA A 57 -4.01 -1.66 10.02
CA ALA A 57 -3.81 -0.77 8.90
C ALA A 57 -4.50 0.57 9.24
N ASP A 58 -3.73 1.64 9.40
CA ASP A 58 -4.24 2.92 9.85
C ASP A 58 -3.38 4.09 9.37
N ARG A 59 -3.78 5.30 9.76
CA ARG A 59 -2.96 6.51 9.66
C ARG A 59 -2.06 6.65 10.88
N GLU A 60 -0.78 6.97 10.67
CA GLU A 60 0.16 7.28 11.75
C GLU A 60 0.63 8.74 11.60
N PRO A 61 0.29 9.64 12.55
CA PRO A 61 0.68 11.05 12.54
C PRO A 61 2.13 11.27 13.01
N ALA A 62 3.05 10.43 12.55
CA ALA A 62 4.46 10.48 12.85
C ALA A 62 5.24 9.68 11.80
N MET A 63 6.57 9.84 11.77
CA MET A 63 7.47 9.05 10.91
C MET A 63 7.20 9.18 9.40
N ALA A 64 6.44 10.20 8.98
CA ALA A 64 6.09 10.45 7.60
C ALA A 64 7.32 10.64 6.70
N PHE A 65 7.17 10.30 5.41
CA PHE A 65 8.21 10.61 4.43
C PHE A 65 8.34 12.12 4.22
N SER A 66 7.19 12.79 4.15
CA SER A 66 7.04 14.23 4.20
C SER A 66 5.70 14.57 4.84
N GLY A 67 5.50 15.82 5.27
CA GLY A 67 4.25 16.21 5.89
C GLY A 67 4.15 15.74 7.34
N LYS A 68 2.94 15.48 7.80
CA LYS A 68 2.63 15.19 9.20
C LYS A 68 2.23 13.73 9.42
N ALA A 69 1.82 13.01 8.39
CA ALA A 69 1.25 11.68 8.54
C ALA A 69 1.64 10.73 7.41
N CYS A 70 1.30 9.47 7.62
CA CYS A 70 1.60 8.39 6.69
C CYS A 70 0.64 7.23 6.88
N GLY A 71 0.60 6.35 5.89
CA GLY A 71 -0.08 5.07 5.99
C GLY A 71 0.80 4.09 6.77
N HIS A 72 0.20 3.37 7.71
CA HIS A 72 0.90 2.46 8.58
C HIS A 72 0.24 1.08 8.59
N ILE A 73 1.06 0.03 8.45
CA ILE A 73 0.60 -1.35 8.42
C ILE A 73 1.44 -2.19 9.36
N LYS A 74 0.77 -2.99 10.19
CA LYS A 74 1.35 -4.12 10.90
C LYS A 74 0.60 -5.39 10.66
N LYS A 75 1.34 -6.41 10.26
CA LYS A 75 0.86 -7.79 10.21
C LYS A 75 1.34 -8.53 11.45
N VAL A 76 0.46 -9.35 12.02
CA VAL A 76 0.82 -10.27 13.11
C VAL A 76 0.60 -11.71 12.64
N LYS A 77 1.30 -12.66 13.28
CA LYS A 77 1.14 -14.10 13.03
C LYS A 77 0.51 -14.77 14.24
N ASP A 78 -0.80 -14.67 14.33
CA ASP A 78 -1.63 -15.20 15.42
C ASP A 78 -2.51 -16.40 15.01
N GLY A 79 -2.43 -16.82 13.73
CA GLY A 79 -3.25 -17.89 13.15
C GLY A 79 -4.60 -17.45 12.57
N VAL A 80 -4.99 -16.18 12.73
CA VAL A 80 -6.25 -15.59 12.20
C VAL A 80 -6.02 -14.32 11.34
N SER A 81 -4.87 -13.69 11.50
CA SER A 81 -4.41 -12.52 10.77
C SER A 81 -3.83 -12.90 9.41
N HIS A 82 -4.67 -12.94 8.38
CA HIS A 82 -4.27 -13.32 7.02
C HIS A 82 -4.02 -12.11 6.12
N VAL A 83 -4.65 -10.96 6.41
CA VAL A 83 -4.60 -9.74 5.59
C VAL A 83 -4.17 -8.55 6.45
N ALA A 84 -3.31 -7.70 5.89
CA ALA A 84 -2.94 -6.40 6.47
C ALA A 84 -2.60 -5.44 5.32
N ALA A 85 -3.55 -4.56 4.97
CA ALA A 85 -3.46 -3.70 3.81
C ALA A 85 -4.11 -2.32 4.03
N LEU A 86 -3.53 -1.28 3.42
CA LEU A 86 -4.20 0.00 3.14
C LEU A 86 -4.67 -0.02 1.70
N VAL A 87 -5.93 0.37 1.47
CA VAL A 87 -6.60 0.20 0.19
C VAL A 87 -7.17 1.53 -0.28
N PHE A 88 -6.76 1.99 -1.45
CA PHE A 88 -7.48 3.03 -2.19
C PHE A 88 -8.49 2.33 -3.11
N PRO A 89 -9.80 2.51 -2.90
CA PRO A 89 -10.82 1.54 -3.29
C PRO A 89 -11.19 1.54 -4.77
N ARG A 90 -10.99 2.65 -5.48
CA ARG A 90 -11.31 2.74 -6.90
C ARG A 90 -10.62 3.93 -7.56
N ILE A 91 -9.96 3.67 -8.67
CA ILE A 91 -9.47 4.69 -9.61
C ILE A 91 -9.97 4.26 -10.99
N ASP A 92 -10.85 5.05 -11.59
CA ASP A 92 -11.32 4.79 -12.95
C ASP A 92 -10.18 5.04 -13.95
N VAL A 93 -10.00 4.13 -14.89
CA VAL A 93 -8.92 4.16 -15.88
C VAL A 93 -9.47 3.91 -17.27
N GLN A 94 -8.70 4.27 -18.29
CA GLN A 94 -9.01 3.90 -19.66
C GLN A 94 -8.52 2.47 -19.91
N PRO A 95 -9.36 1.58 -20.47
CA PRO A 95 -8.94 0.23 -20.82
C PRO A 95 -7.74 0.25 -21.77
N GLY A 96 -6.75 -0.61 -21.50
CA GLY A 96 -5.49 -0.65 -22.25
C GLY A 96 -4.55 0.53 -22.03
N GLY A 97 -4.90 1.48 -21.15
CA GLY A 97 -4.08 2.64 -20.83
C GLY A 97 -2.78 2.27 -20.09
N THR A 98 -1.76 3.11 -20.23
CA THR A 98 -0.47 2.96 -19.54
C THR A 98 -0.39 3.93 -18.38
N TYR A 99 -0.10 3.40 -17.18
CA TYR A 99 -0.06 4.17 -15.94
C TYR A 99 1.21 3.87 -15.15
N THR A 100 1.60 4.83 -14.30
CA THR A 100 2.72 4.67 -13.38
C THR A 100 2.19 4.55 -11.95
N LEU A 101 2.46 3.42 -11.32
CA LEU A 101 2.29 3.21 -9.89
C LEU A 101 3.53 3.75 -9.18
N SER A 102 3.38 4.68 -8.23
CA SER A 102 4.51 5.21 -7.47
C SER A 102 4.16 5.57 -6.03
N GLY A 103 5.20 5.68 -5.20
CA GLY A 103 5.09 6.07 -3.79
C GLY A 103 6.41 5.92 -3.06
N TRP A 104 6.38 6.04 -1.73
CA TRP A 104 7.51 5.77 -0.86
C TRP A 104 7.14 4.70 0.15
N GLY A 105 8.12 3.84 0.47
CA GLY A 105 7.97 2.80 1.47
C GLY A 105 9.13 2.79 2.43
N ARG A 106 8.84 2.48 3.70
CA ARG A 106 9.83 2.20 4.74
C ARG A 106 9.38 0.95 5.47
N SER A 107 10.25 -0.03 5.66
CA SER A 107 9.85 -1.35 6.17
C SER A 107 10.82 -1.86 7.23
N ARG A 108 10.26 -2.39 8.33
CA ARG A 108 10.99 -3.19 9.32
C ARG A 108 10.54 -4.65 9.32
N VAL A 109 9.96 -5.11 8.21
CA VAL A 109 9.42 -6.47 8.05
C VAL A 109 10.56 -7.51 8.07
N PRO A 110 10.61 -8.39 9.10
CA PRO A 110 11.63 -9.43 9.20
C PRO A 110 11.25 -10.68 8.40
N ALA A 111 9.96 -10.98 8.27
CA ALA A 111 9.41 -12.10 7.53
C ALA A 111 8.17 -11.64 6.73
N GLY A 112 7.96 -12.22 5.54
CA GLY A 112 7.03 -11.68 4.55
C GLY A 112 7.68 -10.60 3.66
N GLN A 113 6.87 -9.83 2.95
CA GLN A 113 7.28 -8.79 2.02
C GLN A 113 6.24 -7.66 2.01
N ALA A 114 6.70 -6.43 2.25
CA ALA A 114 5.89 -5.23 2.07
C ALA A 114 5.85 -4.85 0.59
N LEU A 115 4.66 -4.54 0.07
CA LEU A 115 4.39 -4.35 -1.35
C LEU A 115 3.47 -3.16 -1.54
N LEU A 116 3.77 -2.35 -2.55
CA LEU A 116 2.81 -1.48 -3.22
C LEU A 116 2.28 -2.23 -4.44
N PHE A 117 0.97 -2.36 -4.56
CA PHE A 117 0.29 -3.13 -5.60
C PHE A 117 -0.72 -2.28 -6.36
N LEU A 118 -0.89 -2.64 -7.63
CA LEU A 118 -2.03 -2.26 -8.46
C LEU A 118 -2.88 -3.51 -8.74
N TYR A 119 -4.15 -3.49 -8.33
CA TYR A 119 -5.12 -4.54 -8.63
C TYR A 119 -6.02 -4.05 -9.75
N GLN A 120 -6.25 -4.87 -10.77
CA GLN A 120 -7.05 -4.51 -11.95
C GLN A 120 -8.43 -5.15 -11.86
N TYR A 121 -9.46 -4.41 -12.26
CA TYR A 121 -10.84 -4.86 -12.23
C TYR A 121 -11.59 -4.53 -13.53
N SER A 122 -12.52 -5.40 -13.92
CA SER A 122 -13.41 -5.19 -15.06
C SER A 122 -14.47 -4.15 -14.73
N GLY A 123 -15.18 -3.65 -15.75
CA GLY A 123 -16.32 -2.73 -15.55
C GLY A 123 -17.45 -3.29 -14.68
N LYS A 124 -17.52 -4.63 -14.52
CA LYS A 124 -18.48 -5.34 -13.67
C LYS A 124 -17.97 -5.57 -12.24
N GLY A 125 -16.75 -5.15 -11.93
CA GLY A 125 -16.12 -5.38 -10.63
C GLY A 125 -15.45 -6.75 -10.48
N GLU A 126 -15.26 -7.49 -11.56
CA GLU A 126 -14.53 -8.76 -11.52
C GLU A 126 -13.03 -8.49 -11.38
N TYR A 127 -12.37 -9.25 -10.51
CA TYR A 127 -10.93 -9.14 -10.35
C TYR A 127 -10.20 -9.75 -11.55
N LEU A 128 -9.39 -8.93 -12.22
CA LEU A 128 -8.66 -9.32 -13.44
C LEU A 128 -7.21 -9.76 -13.16
N GLY A 129 -6.73 -9.57 -11.93
CA GLY A 129 -5.38 -9.92 -11.51
C GLY A 129 -4.58 -8.74 -10.94
N HIS A 130 -3.38 -9.06 -10.48
CA HIS A 130 -2.41 -8.05 -10.06
C HIS A 130 -1.73 -7.49 -11.30
N GLY A 131 -1.67 -6.17 -11.39
CA GLY A 131 -0.79 -5.47 -12.32
C GLY A 131 0.59 -5.24 -11.70
N ALA A 132 1.08 -4.01 -11.83
CA ALA A 132 2.34 -3.55 -11.29
C ALA A 132 2.41 -3.76 -9.77
N TYR A 133 3.58 -4.20 -9.31
CA TYR A 133 3.90 -4.22 -7.90
C TYR A 133 5.34 -3.75 -7.65
N CYS A 134 5.54 -3.12 -6.51
CA CYS A 134 6.82 -2.59 -6.06
C CYS A 134 7.12 -3.10 -4.64
N PRO A 135 8.10 -4.00 -4.46
CA PRO A 135 8.51 -4.43 -3.13
C PRO A 135 9.25 -3.31 -2.40
N VAL A 136 8.92 -3.12 -1.13
CA VAL A 136 9.74 -2.32 -0.21
C VAL A 136 10.85 -3.22 0.33
N PRO A 137 12.14 -2.85 0.19
CA PRO A 137 13.23 -3.66 0.72
C PRO A 137 13.03 -3.98 2.21
N LYS A 138 13.32 -5.22 2.60
CA LYS A 138 13.26 -5.62 4.01
C LYS A 138 14.26 -4.79 4.81
N TYR A 139 13.85 -4.38 6.01
CA TYR A 139 14.66 -3.51 6.88
C TYR A 139 15.11 -2.20 6.23
N ALA A 140 14.34 -1.68 5.26
CA ALA A 140 14.48 -0.31 4.79
C ALA A 140 14.18 0.66 5.94
N ASN A 141 15.22 0.99 6.71
CA ASN A 141 15.13 1.89 7.87
C ASN A 141 14.96 3.36 7.46
N ALA A 142 15.24 3.68 6.19
CA ALA A 142 14.93 4.93 5.52
C ALA A 142 13.82 4.71 4.48
N TRP A 143 13.16 5.80 4.12
CA TRP A 143 12.19 5.82 3.03
C TRP A 143 12.86 5.57 1.69
N VAL A 144 12.29 4.66 0.90
CA VAL A 144 12.76 4.36 -0.45
C VAL A 144 11.70 4.69 -1.48
N PRO A 145 12.08 5.21 -2.66
CA PRO A 145 11.14 5.45 -3.74
C PRO A 145 10.73 4.12 -4.37
N LEU A 146 9.45 4.03 -4.72
CA LEU A 146 8.83 2.91 -5.39
C LEU A 146 8.20 3.43 -6.67
N HIS A 147 8.48 2.81 -7.81
CA HIS A 147 7.78 3.14 -9.05
C HIS A 147 7.80 1.98 -10.04
N LYS A 148 6.70 1.83 -10.78
CA LYS A 148 6.58 0.89 -11.88
C LYS A 148 5.54 1.39 -12.87
N THR A 149 5.91 1.44 -14.14
CA THR A 149 4.98 1.70 -15.25
C THR A 149 4.48 0.39 -15.82
N GLU A 150 3.19 0.34 -16.15
CA GLU A 150 2.53 -0.83 -16.72
C GLU A 150 1.42 -0.39 -17.70
N LYS A 151 1.27 -1.14 -18.80
CA LYS A 151 0.08 -1.11 -19.63
C LYS A 151 -0.99 -2.02 -19.01
N LEU A 152 -2.14 -1.44 -18.67
CA LEU A 152 -3.27 -2.19 -18.13
C LEU A 152 -3.88 -3.11 -19.18
N ARG A 153 -4.67 -4.06 -18.72
CA ARG A 153 -5.45 -4.93 -19.62
C ARG A 153 -6.46 -4.11 -20.42
N ASP A 154 -6.76 -4.57 -21.63
CA ASP A 154 -7.73 -3.93 -22.53
C ASP A 154 -9.19 -4.06 -22.04
N ASP A 155 -9.44 -4.89 -21.02
CA ASP A 155 -10.73 -5.04 -20.32
C ASP A 155 -10.76 -4.41 -18.91
N CYS A 156 -9.68 -3.72 -18.50
CA CYS A 156 -9.58 -3.05 -17.20
C CYS A 156 -10.34 -1.72 -17.22
N ALA A 157 -11.32 -1.57 -16.32
CA ALA A 157 -12.11 -0.33 -16.21
C ALA A 157 -11.73 0.50 -14.99
N PHE A 158 -11.25 -0.14 -13.93
CA PHE A 158 -10.76 0.55 -12.74
C PHE A 158 -9.68 -0.27 -12.04
N VAL A 159 -8.88 0.43 -11.23
CA VAL A 159 -7.83 -0.17 -10.43
C VAL A 159 -8.01 0.14 -8.95
N GLN A 160 -7.40 -0.70 -8.11
CA GLN A 160 -7.16 -0.40 -6.70
C GLN A 160 -5.67 -0.29 -6.44
N VAL A 161 -5.28 0.71 -5.66
CA VAL A 161 -3.93 0.79 -5.12
C VAL A 161 -3.94 0.18 -3.73
N ARG A 162 -3.02 -0.75 -3.47
CA ARG A 162 -2.89 -1.38 -2.17
C ARG A 162 -1.46 -1.29 -1.67
N PHE A 163 -1.31 -0.90 -0.42
CA PHE A 163 -0.13 -1.23 0.34
C PHE A 163 -0.42 -2.45 1.18
N GLU A 164 0.43 -3.48 1.16
CA GLU A 164 0.15 -4.76 1.83
C GLU A 164 1.43 -5.41 2.37
N ILE A 165 1.30 -6.17 3.46
CA ILE A 165 2.32 -7.11 3.91
C ILE A 165 1.87 -8.52 3.55
N TYR A 166 2.56 -9.12 2.58
CA TYR A 166 2.33 -10.48 2.10
C TYR A 166 3.27 -11.47 2.80
N GLY A 167 2.77 -12.66 3.14
CA GLY A 167 3.54 -13.72 3.81
C GLY A 167 3.49 -13.68 5.34
#